data_AF-A0A668A5M8-F1
#
_entry.id   AF-A0A668A5M8-F1
#
_cell.length_a   1.000
_cell.length_b   1.000
_cell.length_c   1.000
_cell.angle_alpha   90.00
_cell.angle_beta   90.00
_cell.angle_gamma   90.00
#
_symmetry.space_group_name_H-M   'P 1'
#
loop_
_entity.id
_entity.type
_entity.pdbx_description
1 polymer ?
#
loop_
_entity_poly.entity_id
_entity_poly.type
_entity_poly.pdbx_seq_one_letter_code
_entity_poly.pdbx_strand_id
1 'polypeptide(L)'
;MIAAHRAGIPVFVTGGIGGVHRDGENSLDISADLTELGRTPIAVVSAGVKSILDIGRTLEFLETQGVCVATYGMSKNFPAFFSPQSGFTSPYHVCNPEEAAELIAGVLSLGLQSGVLLAVPIPEEHATAGQHIEEAIQTAVAEASAKGIKGRDVTPFILQKVNELTKGKSLQANTALIHNNAMVGSQIACALSKQMNKRNMRGTIHHLGNHPSESQEACSKFSSTTTHISLVIRNCKNTFHCFVLFDFPQFGQTNPGSVCQSFGGVGRNIADSLSRLGHRPLFISAIGTDSHSDAVLNHCKHINTSGVARLEEQRTATYCAVITESGELSLGLGDMDIHEQITEQYVSQFEKQLSSACLVCLDGNIPVSTIDYVCSIAKKYAINVWYEPTDSDKASKPFLSEAWKSLSYLSPNLAELCTMNKNLGIPTPEVQTMTRQHLHQIMILIYLKS
;
A
#
# COMPACT_ATOMS: atom_id res chain seq x y z
N MET A 1 7.21 4.44 3.36
CA MET A 1 7.92 4.17 4.63
C MET A 1 7.30 4.94 5.79
N ILE A 2 7.37 6.28 5.83
CA ILE A 2 6.80 7.13 6.91
C ILE A 2 5.38 6.69 7.33
N ALA A 3 4.46 6.64 6.36
CA ALA A 3 3.07 6.30 6.63
C ALA A 3 2.90 4.88 7.19
N ALA A 4 3.66 3.92 6.66
CA ALA A 4 3.64 2.53 7.12
C ALA A 4 4.13 2.42 8.56
N HIS A 5 5.27 3.04 8.89
CA HIS A 5 5.80 3.04 10.26
C HIS A 5 4.81 3.67 11.24
N ARG A 6 4.26 4.85 10.91
CA ARG A 6 3.23 5.50 11.74
C ARG A 6 1.95 4.66 11.86
N ALA A 7 1.62 3.85 10.85
CA ALA A 7 0.50 2.92 10.91
C ALA A 7 0.77 1.67 11.78
N GLY A 8 2.01 1.49 12.25
CA GLY A 8 2.46 0.31 12.98
C GLY A 8 2.75 -0.88 12.06
N ILE A 9 3.06 -0.64 10.79
CA ILE A 9 3.42 -1.67 9.80
C ILE A 9 4.95 -1.77 9.74
N PRO A 10 5.55 -2.88 10.21
CA PRO A 10 6.99 -2.99 10.36
C PRO A 10 7.73 -3.45 9.10
N VAL A 11 7.03 -4.01 8.11
CA VAL A 11 7.62 -4.56 6.87
C VAL A 11 6.98 -3.88 5.66
N PHE A 12 7.80 -3.35 4.76
CA PHE A 12 7.40 -2.72 3.51
C PHE A 12 8.13 -3.38 2.34
N VAL A 13 7.40 -3.75 1.30
CA VAL A 13 7.96 -4.43 0.13
C VAL A 13 7.92 -3.50 -1.08
N THR A 14 8.97 -3.51 -1.88
CA THR A 14 9.01 -2.86 -3.18
C THR A 14 9.84 -3.66 -4.19
N GLY A 15 9.84 -3.28 -5.46
CA GLY A 15 10.75 -3.87 -6.45
C GLY A 15 12.21 -3.57 -6.10
N GLY A 16 12.54 -2.30 -5.91
CA GLY A 16 13.91 -1.82 -5.71
C GLY A 16 13.90 -0.43 -5.11
N ILE A 17 14.76 -0.17 -4.13
CA ILE A 17 14.85 1.17 -3.52
C ILE A 17 15.51 2.17 -4.47
N GLY A 18 15.24 3.46 -4.27
CA GLY A 18 16.13 4.51 -4.77
C GLY A 18 17.52 4.43 -4.15
N GLY A 19 18.42 5.28 -4.60
CA GLY A 19 19.83 5.23 -4.22
C GLY A 19 20.60 6.45 -4.69
N VAL A 20 21.92 6.37 -4.63
CA VAL A 20 22.82 7.36 -5.21
C VAL A 20 22.85 7.15 -6.72
N HIS A 21 22.60 8.19 -7.50
CA HIS A 21 22.68 8.11 -8.95
C HIS A 21 24.14 7.95 -9.41
N ARG A 22 24.34 7.45 -10.63
CA ARG A 22 25.65 7.45 -11.29
C ARG A 22 26.11 8.90 -11.46
N ASP A 23 27.35 9.22 -11.10
CA ASP A 23 27.88 10.60 -10.94
C ASP A 23 27.28 11.37 -9.73
N GLY A 24 26.71 10.66 -8.77
CA GLY A 24 26.12 11.22 -7.55
C GLY A 24 27.13 11.97 -6.67
N GLU A 25 28.42 11.66 -6.77
CA GLU A 25 29.50 12.37 -6.07
C GLU A 25 29.67 13.82 -6.53
N ASN A 26 29.32 14.13 -7.78
CA ASN A 26 29.42 15.48 -8.34
C ASN A 26 28.05 16.16 -8.41
N SER A 27 27.01 15.41 -8.83
CA SER A 27 25.65 15.92 -9.01
C SER A 27 24.87 16.06 -7.70
N LEU A 28 25.24 15.30 -6.67
CA LEU A 28 24.47 15.11 -5.44
C LEU A 28 23.03 14.63 -5.69
N ASP A 29 22.79 13.97 -6.83
CA ASP A 29 21.52 13.33 -7.15
C ASP A 29 21.38 12.02 -6.32
N ILE A 30 20.81 12.17 -5.12
CA ILE A 30 20.68 11.12 -4.12
C ILE A 30 19.21 11.00 -3.73
N SER A 31 18.68 9.80 -3.83
CA SER A 31 17.29 9.53 -3.48
C SER A 31 17.01 9.79 -2.00
N ALA A 32 15.88 10.44 -1.73
CA ALA A 32 15.35 10.62 -0.37
C ALA A 32 15.08 9.29 0.35
N ASP A 33 14.91 8.18 -0.39
CA ASP A 33 14.74 6.83 0.18
C ASP A 33 15.86 6.47 1.17
N LEU A 34 17.11 6.87 0.88
CA LEU A 34 18.25 6.53 1.74
C LEU A 34 18.24 7.30 3.06
N THR A 35 17.90 8.59 2.99
CA THR A 35 17.75 9.42 4.20
C THR A 35 16.55 8.97 5.03
N GLU A 36 15.48 8.54 4.36
CA GLU A 36 14.29 8.02 5.01
C GLU A 36 14.55 6.67 5.71
N LEU A 37 15.32 5.78 5.09
CA LEU A 37 15.83 4.56 5.73
C LEU A 37 16.67 4.89 6.97
N GLY A 38 17.43 5.98 6.98
CA GLY A 38 18.20 6.41 8.15
C GLY A 38 17.36 6.95 9.33
N ARG A 39 16.06 7.21 9.13
CA ARG A 39 15.22 7.95 10.09
C ARG A 39 13.92 7.26 10.49
N THR A 40 13.51 6.25 9.73
CA THR A 40 12.25 5.54 9.96
C THR A 40 12.50 4.07 10.28
N PRO A 41 12.16 3.60 11.49
CA PRO A 41 12.27 2.20 11.91
C PRO A 41 11.29 1.29 11.14
N ILE A 42 11.70 0.86 9.95
CA ILE A 42 10.94 -0.04 9.08
C ILE A 42 11.89 -0.97 8.34
N ALA A 43 11.47 -2.22 8.14
CA ALA A 43 12.17 -3.15 7.27
C ALA A 43 11.67 -2.98 5.83
N VAL A 44 12.57 -2.70 4.90
CA VAL A 44 12.29 -2.63 3.47
C VAL A 44 12.85 -3.87 2.79
N VAL A 45 11.98 -4.62 2.13
CA VAL A 45 12.34 -5.81 1.33
C VAL A 45 12.31 -5.41 -0.14
N SER A 46 13.43 -5.57 -0.83
CA SER A 46 13.55 -5.21 -2.24
C SER A 46 14.60 -6.05 -2.95
N ALA A 47 14.67 -5.98 -4.28
CA ALA A 47 15.72 -6.62 -5.07
C ALA A 47 17.05 -5.83 -5.03
N GLY A 48 17.36 -5.24 -3.88
CA GLY A 48 18.43 -4.25 -3.74
C GLY A 48 18.01 -2.87 -4.27
N VAL A 49 18.93 -2.23 -4.99
CA VAL A 49 18.82 -0.86 -5.51
C VAL A 49 18.50 -0.93 -7.00
N LYS A 50 17.64 -0.03 -7.52
CA LYS A 50 17.31 -0.01 -8.97
C LYS A 50 18.57 0.02 -9.83
N SER A 51 18.63 -0.80 -10.89
CA SER A 51 19.82 -1.03 -11.74
C SER A 51 20.47 0.23 -12.35
N ILE A 52 19.72 1.32 -12.54
CA ILE A 52 20.24 2.57 -13.12
C ILE A 52 21.14 3.36 -12.15
N LEU A 53 21.22 2.94 -10.89
CA LEU A 53 21.87 3.65 -9.80
C LEU A 53 23.26 3.09 -9.50
N ASP A 54 24.00 3.77 -8.63
CA ASP A 54 25.31 3.36 -8.15
C ASP A 54 25.18 2.56 -6.85
N ILE A 55 25.38 1.24 -6.95
CA ILE A 55 25.21 0.33 -5.80
C ILE A 55 26.28 0.58 -4.74
N GLY A 56 27.54 0.73 -5.14
CA GLY A 56 28.65 0.94 -4.19
C GLY A 56 28.44 2.19 -3.36
N ARG A 57 28.17 3.32 -4.01
CA ARG A 57 27.89 4.58 -3.30
C ARG A 57 26.62 4.53 -2.46
N THR A 58 25.61 3.79 -2.92
CA THR A 58 24.39 3.59 -2.15
C THR A 58 24.66 2.84 -0.85
N LEU A 59 25.47 1.77 -0.89
CA LEU A 59 25.85 1.02 0.31
C LEU A 59 26.66 1.87 1.30
N GLU A 60 27.63 2.64 0.83
CA GLU A 60 28.41 3.60 1.65
C GLU A 60 27.50 4.66 2.31
N PHE A 61 26.52 5.17 1.56
CA PHE A 61 25.56 6.13 2.09
C PHE A 61 24.66 5.49 3.15
N LEU A 62 24.16 4.28 2.92
CA LEU A 62 23.33 3.54 3.88
C LEU A 62 24.11 3.21 5.17
N GLU A 63 25.38 2.84 5.05
CA GLU A 63 26.28 2.68 6.21
C GLU A 63 26.38 3.99 6.99
N THR A 64 26.62 5.11 6.31
CA THR A 64 26.69 6.45 6.93
C THR A 64 25.38 6.83 7.64
N GLN A 65 24.23 6.42 7.10
CA GLN A 65 22.92 6.63 7.72
C GLN A 65 22.59 5.65 8.86
N GLY A 66 23.49 4.71 9.19
CA GLY A 66 23.26 3.70 10.22
C GLY A 66 22.17 2.69 9.85
N VAL A 67 21.92 2.46 8.55
CA VAL A 67 20.92 1.52 8.07
C VAL A 67 21.50 0.11 8.10
N CYS A 68 20.78 -0.82 8.73
CA CYS A 68 21.18 -2.23 8.69
C CYS A 68 20.87 -2.82 7.31
N VAL A 69 21.90 -3.25 6.57
CA VAL A 69 21.75 -3.87 5.25
C VAL A 69 22.11 -5.36 5.32
N ALA A 70 21.21 -6.23 4.86
CA ALA A 70 21.45 -7.66 4.76
C ALA A 70 20.95 -8.22 3.43
N THR A 71 21.70 -9.15 2.84
CA THR A 71 21.23 -9.96 1.71
C THR A 71 20.38 -11.13 2.23
N TYR A 72 19.26 -11.42 1.58
CA TYR A 72 18.47 -12.62 1.81
C TYR A 72 19.02 -13.78 0.96
N GLY A 73 19.48 -14.86 1.61
CA GLY A 73 20.07 -16.04 0.99
C GLY A 73 21.41 -16.42 1.62
N MET A 74 22.07 -17.44 1.06
CA MET A 74 23.29 -18.03 1.64
C MET A 74 24.56 -17.20 1.49
N SER A 75 24.51 -16.06 0.79
CA SER A 75 25.67 -15.25 0.45
C SER A 75 25.44 -13.80 0.85
N LYS A 76 26.55 -13.09 1.06
CA LYS A 76 26.57 -11.64 1.24
C LYS A 76 26.51 -10.86 -0.06
N ASN A 77 26.53 -11.51 -1.23
CA ASN A 77 26.46 -10.82 -2.52
C ASN A 77 25.21 -9.92 -2.58
N PHE A 78 25.41 -8.64 -2.84
CA PHE A 78 24.30 -7.70 -2.96
C PHE A 78 23.69 -7.84 -4.36
N PRO A 79 22.37 -7.99 -4.53
CA PRO A 79 21.74 -8.11 -5.84
C PRO A 79 21.69 -6.75 -6.56
N ALA A 80 21.82 -6.79 -7.89
CA ALA A 80 21.68 -5.63 -8.77
C ALA A 80 20.30 -5.62 -9.44
N PHE A 81 19.22 -5.71 -8.65
CA PHE A 81 17.83 -5.67 -9.11
C PHE A 81 17.46 -6.80 -10.08
N PHE A 82 17.86 -6.71 -11.35
CA PHE A 82 17.69 -7.78 -12.33
C PHE A 82 18.74 -8.88 -12.21
N SER A 83 19.90 -8.64 -11.62
CA SER A 83 20.92 -9.68 -11.43
C SER A 83 21.02 -10.11 -9.96
N PRO A 84 21.19 -11.40 -9.66
CA PRO A 84 21.44 -11.85 -8.29
C PRO A 84 22.79 -11.38 -7.73
N GLN A 85 23.69 -10.84 -8.57
CA GLN A 85 25.02 -10.39 -8.16
C GLN A 85 25.34 -9.02 -8.77
N SER A 86 25.85 -8.12 -7.93
CA SER A 86 26.26 -6.76 -8.35
C SER A 86 27.77 -6.54 -8.40
N GLY A 87 28.57 -7.50 -7.89
CA GLY A 87 29.98 -7.28 -7.57
C GLY A 87 30.23 -6.59 -6.22
N PHE A 88 29.17 -6.19 -5.51
CA PHE A 88 29.23 -5.65 -4.14
C PHE A 88 28.68 -6.66 -3.13
N THR A 89 28.97 -6.44 -1.84
CA THR A 89 28.52 -7.29 -0.73
C THR A 89 27.80 -6.48 0.33
N SER A 90 26.70 -7.03 0.87
CA SER A 90 26.07 -6.58 2.10
C SER A 90 26.98 -6.83 3.31
N PRO A 91 26.89 -6.00 4.38
CA PRO A 91 27.54 -6.29 5.65
C PRO A 91 27.07 -7.62 6.28
N TYR A 92 25.78 -7.92 6.17
CA TYR A 92 25.14 -9.10 6.74
C TYR A 92 24.40 -9.94 5.69
N HIS A 93 24.00 -11.16 6.07
CA HIS A 93 23.04 -11.96 5.31
C HIS A 93 22.11 -12.70 6.29
N VAL A 94 20.93 -13.08 5.80
CA VAL A 94 19.95 -13.90 6.52
C VAL A 94 19.45 -15.00 5.58
N CYS A 95 19.32 -16.23 6.08
CA CYS A 95 19.11 -17.39 5.21
C CYS A 95 17.64 -17.76 5.01
N ASN A 96 16.75 -17.30 5.90
CA ASN A 96 15.35 -17.69 5.95
C ASN A 96 14.48 -16.59 6.59
N PRO A 97 13.14 -16.69 6.49
CA PRO A 97 12.23 -15.68 7.04
C PRO A 97 12.32 -15.53 8.56
N GLU A 98 12.65 -16.60 9.29
CA GLU A 98 12.80 -16.58 10.74
C GLU A 98 14.00 -15.74 11.18
N GLU A 99 15.17 -15.93 10.56
CA GLU A 99 16.37 -15.12 10.83
C GLU A 99 16.14 -13.64 10.47
N ALA A 100 15.49 -13.37 9.34
CA ALA A 100 15.13 -12.02 8.94
C ALA A 100 14.17 -11.37 9.97
N ALA A 101 13.19 -12.11 10.46
CA ALA A 101 12.28 -11.64 11.51
C ALA A 101 13.01 -11.38 12.83
N GLU A 102 13.97 -12.23 13.22
CA GLU A 102 14.80 -12.03 14.40
C GLU A 102 15.66 -10.76 14.31
N LEU A 103 16.27 -10.52 13.14
CA LEU A 103 17.03 -9.30 12.87
C LEU A 103 16.14 -8.05 13.04
N ILE A 104 14.96 -8.04 12.41
CA ILE A 104 14.02 -6.91 12.50
C ILE A 104 13.54 -6.72 13.94
N ALA A 105 13.16 -7.79 14.62
CA ALA A 105 12.72 -7.74 16.02
C ALA A 105 13.82 -7.23 16.95
N GLY A 106 15.09 -7.56 16.67
CA GLY A 106 16.26 -7.04 17.37
C GLY A 106 16.39 -5.53 17.22
N VAL A 107 16.40 -5.04 15.97
CA VAL A 107 16.48 -3.60 15.65
C VAL A 107 15.37 -2.81 16.34
N LEU A 108 14.12 -3.29 16.25
CA LEU A 108 12.98 -2.65 16.91
C LEU A 108 13.13 -2.63 18.44
N SER A 109 13.63 -3.71 19.05
CA SER A 109 13.80 -3.80 20.51
C SER A 109 14.89 -2.89 21.07
N LEU A 110 15.90 -2.56 20.26
CA LEU A 110 16.98 -1.63 20.63
C LEU A 110 16.54 -0.16 20.57
N GLY A 111 15.36 0.15 20.03
CA GLY A 111 14.86 1.52 19.89
C GLY A 111 15.63 2.36 18.88
N LEU A 112 16.34 1.72 17.94
CA LEU A 112 17.09 2.40 16.89
C LEU A 112 16.14 3.20 15.98
N GLN A 113 16.59 4.38 15.55
CA GLN A 113 15.82 5.29 14.69
C GLN A 113 16.09 5.07 13.19
N SER A 114 16.75 3.96 12.83
CA SER A 114 17.02 3.57 11.44
C SER A 114 16.24 2.32 11.05
N GLY A 115 16.02 2.16 9.75
CA GLY A 115 15.39 1.01 9.14
C GLY A 115 16.37 -0.13 8.84
N VAL A 116 15.83 -1.18 8.23
CA VAL A 116 16.55 -2.34 7.74
C VAL A 116 16.30 -2.47 6.24
N LEU A 117 17.34 -2.71 5.46
CA LEU A 117 17.22 -3.12 4.06
C LEU A 117 17.52 -4.61 3.95
N LEU A 118 16.52 -5.38 3.51
CA LEU A 118 16.66 -6.79 3.15
C LEU A 118 16.67 -6.92 1.63
N ALA A 119 17.86 -7.16 1.08
CA ALA A 119 18.07 -7.28 -0.36
C ALA A 119 17.86 -8.72 -0.82
N VAL A 120 16.80 -8.97 -1.57
CA VAL A 120 16.36 -10.29 -2.05
C VAL A 120 16.76 -10.47 -3.51
N PRO A 121 17.63 -11.44 -3.86
CA PRO A 121 17.96 -11.71 -5.25
C PRO A 121 16.73 -12.07 -6.09
N ILE A 122 16.76 -11.72 -7.39
CA ILE A 122 15.78 -12.21 -8.36
C ILE A 122 15.73 -13.75 -8.34
N PRO A 123 14.56 -14.40 -8.58
CA PRO A 123 14.48 -15.85 -8.67
C PRO A 123 15.47 -16.45 -9.67
N GLU A 124 16.01 -17.63 -9.35
CA GLU A 124 17.05 -18.32 -10.14
C GLU A 124 16.61 -18.57 -11.58
N GLU A 125 15.35 -18.93 -11.80
CA GLU A 125 14.74 -19.13 -13.12
C GLU A 125 14.79 -17.88 -14.02
N HIS A 126 14.85 -16.69 -13.41
CA HIS A 126 14.94 -15.41 -14.11
C HIS A 126 16.35 -14.80 -14.08
N ALA A 127 17.30 -15.39 -13.36
CA ALA A 127 18.64 -14.83 -13.15
C ALA A 127 19.41 -14.66 -14.48
N THR A 128 19.37 -15.62 -15.39
CA THR A 128 20.08 -15.53 -16.68
C THR A 128 19.51 -14.44 -17.57
N ALA A 129 18.17 -14.33 -17.64
CA ALA A 129 17.52 -13.25 -18.38
C ALA A 129 17.84 -11.89 -17.74
N GLY A 130 17.80 -11.84 -16.42
CA GLY A 130 18.13 -10.70 -15.59
C GLY A 130 19.55 -10.19 -15.78
N GLN A 131 20.54 -11.08 -15.88
CA GLN A 131 21.93 -10.74 -16.16
C GLN A 131 22.09 -10.02 -17.50
N HIS A 132 21.44 -10.51 -18.57
CA HIS A 132 21.47 -9.84 -19.88
C HIS A 132 20.81 -8.44 -19.83
N ILE A 133 19.76 -8.28 -19.03
CA ILE A 133 19.10 -6.97 -18.85
C ILE A 133 20.05 -6.03 -18.09
N GLU A 134 20.73 -6.51 -17.06
CA GLU A 134 21.71 -5.73 -16.30
C GLU A 134 22.87 -5.27 -17.19
N GLU A 135 23.39 -6.15 -18.06
CA GLU A 135 24.42 -5.80 -19.05
C GLU A 135 23.95 -4.73 -20.05
N ALA A 136 22.69 -4.82 -20.50
CA ALA A 136 22.08 -3.81 -21.35
C ALA A 136 21.95 -2.46 -20.62
N ILE A 137 21.64 -2.47 -19.33
CA ILE A 137 21.56 -1.26 -18.49
C ILE A 137 22.94 -0.64 -18.33
N GLN A 138 23.97 -1.42 -17.99
CA GLN A 138 25.34 -0.91 -17.88
C GLN A 138 25.82 -0.29 -19.21
N THR A 139 25.47 -0.92 -20.34
CA THR A 139 25.75 -0.38 -21.67
C THR A 139 25.03 0.95 -21.91
N ALA A 140 23.75 1.04 -21.58
CA ALA A 140 22.95 2.25 -21.74
C ALA A 140 23.44 3.40 -20.84
N VAL A 141 23.83 3.09 -19.60
CA VAL A 141 24.41 4.06 -18.66
C VAL A 141 25.74 4.60 -19.18
N ALA A 142 26.63 3.73 -19.66
CA ALA A 142 27.90 4.14 -20.25
C ALA A 142 27.69 5.03 -21.50
N GLU A 143 26.71 4.69 -22.35
CA GLU A 143 26.38 5.49 -23.53
C GLU A 143 25.79 6.86 -23.15
N ALA A 144 24.91 6.92 -22.14
CA ALA A 144 24.34 8.16 -21.63
C ALA A 144 25.46 9.10 -21.12
N SER A 145 26.41 8.54 -20.36
CA SER A 145 27.57 9.27 -19.87
C SER A 145 28.45 9.77 -21.00
N ALA A 146 28.77 8.93 -21.99
CA ALA A 146 29.60 9.31 -23.14
C ALA A 146 28.94 10.41 -23.99
N LYS A 147 27.62 10.43 -24.07
CA LYS A 147 26.83 11.47 -24.77
C LYS A 147 26.58 12.71 -23.91
N GLY A 148 27.02 12.73 -22.65
CA GLY A 148 26.80 13.85 -21.73
C GLY A 148 25.32 14.09 -21.41
N ILE A 149 24.48 13.06 -21.48
CA ILE A 149 23.06 13.15 -21.10
C ILE A 149 23.00 13.33 -19.58
N LYS A 150 22.26 14.35 -19.12
CA LYS A 150 22.22 14.74 -17.70
C LYS A 150 20.80 15.04 -17.22
N GLY A 151 20.62 15.00 -15.92
CA GLY A 151 19.36 15.35 -15.26
C GLY A 151 18.20 14.45 -15.71
N ARG A 152 17.03 15.07 -15.91
CA ARG A 152 15.77 14.36 -16.20
C ARG A 152 15.77 13.52 -17.49
N ASP A 153 16.71 13.76 -18.40
CA ASP A 153 16.78 13.08 -19.69
C ASP A 153 17.54 11.73 -19.63
N VAL A 154 18.27 11.48 -18.53
CA VAL A 154 19.05 10.23 -18.33
C VAL A 154 18.13 9.02 -18.24
N THR A 155 17.06 9.11 -17.44
CA THR A 155 16.17 7.96 -17.20
C THR A 155 15.40 7.55 -18.46
N PRO A 156 14.74 8.47 -19.20
CA PRO A 156 14.09 8.13 -20.48
C PRO A 156 15.05 7.50 -21.49
N PHE A 157 16.27 8.03 -21.61
CA PHE A 157 17.29 7.49 -22.51
C PHE A 157 17.67 6.05 -22.16
N ILE A 158 17.96 5.79 -20.88
CA ILE A 158 18.32 4.44 -20.41
C ILE A 158 17.17 3.48 -20.66
N LEU A 159 15.93 3.85 -20.30
CA LEU A 159 14.76 2.99 -20.48
C LEU A 159 14.50 2.65 -21.95
N GLN A 160 14.61 3.64 -22.85
CA GLN A 160 14.48 3.40 -24.29
C GLN A 160 15.54 2.41 -24.77
N LYS A 161 16.81 2.65 -24.43
CA LYS A 161 17.92 1.81 -24.87
C LYS A 161 17.82 0.38 -24.34
N VAL A 162 17.44 0.22 -23.07
CA VAL A 162 17.23 -1.09 -22.46
C VAL A 162 16.09 -1.82 -23.14
N ASN A 163 14.99 -1.13 -23.50
CA ASN A 163 13.90 -1.76 -24.22
C ASN A 163 14.33 -2.24 -25.62
N GLU A 164 15.11 -1.43 -26.36
CA GLU A 164 15.69 -1.80 -27.65
C GLU A 164 16.59 -3.05 -27.55
N LEU A 165 17.44 -3.11 -26.52
CA LEU A 165 18.39 -4.20 -26.30
C LEU A 165 17.73 -5.49 -25.77
N THR A 166 16.69 -5.36 -24.95
CA THR A 166 16.06 -6.49 -24.24
C THR A 166 14.78 -6.99 -24.91
N LYS A 167 14.27 -6.30 -25.94
CA LYS A 167 13.02 -6.62 -26.67
C LYS A 167 11.83 -6.88 -25.73
N GLY A 168 11.71 -6.07 -24.68
CA GLY A 168 10.60 -6.15 -23.70
C GLY A 168 10.74 -7.24 -22.63
N LYS A 169 11.83 -8.02 -22.58
CA LYS A 169 12.07 -9.03 -21.54
C LYS A 169 12.25 -8.44 -20.13
N SER A 170 12.58 -7.15 -20.03
CA SER A 170 12.73 -6.43 -18.76
C SER A 170 11.44 -6.41 -17.93
N LEU A 171 10.27 -6.35 -18.58
CA LEU A 171 8.99 -6.31 -17.86
C LEU A 171 8.69 -7.61 -17.14
N GLN A 172 8.92 -8.76 -17.78
CA GLN A 172 8.69 -10.08 -17.18
C GLN A 172 9.60 -10.30 -15.95
N ALA A 173 10.89 -9.96 -16.07
CA ALA A 173 11.82 -10.06 -14.96
C ALA A 173 11.44 -9.10 -13.80
N ASN A 174 10.95 -7.90 -14.12
CA ASN A 174 10.50 -6.94 -13.11
C ASN A 174 9.24 -7.42 -12.38
N THR A 175 8.30 -8.06 -13.08
CA THR A 175 7.14 -8.68 -12.45
C THR A 175 7.60 -9.81 -11.53
N ALA A 176 8.45 -10.72 -12.01
CA ALA A 176 8.94 -11.85 -11.23
C ALA A 176 9.68 -11.43 -9.94
N LEU A 177 10.56 -10.43 -10.01
CA LEU A 177 11.24 -9.94 -8.80
C LEU A 177 10.26 -9.28 -7.81
N ILE A 178 9.23 -8.56 -8.28
CA ILE A 178 8.23 -7.95 -7.39
C ILE A 178 7.43 -9.04 -6.67
N HIS A 179 7.00 -10.08 -7.39
CA HIS A 179 6.33 -11.24 -6.81
C HIS A 179 7.22 -11.95 -5.77
N ASN A 180 8.50 -12.16 -6.09
CA ASN A 180 9.45 -12.78 -5.16
C ASN A 180 9.64 -11.95 -3.89
N ASN A 181 9.84 -10.63 -4.02
CA ASN A 181 9.97 -9.72 -2.89
C ASN A 181 8.71 -9.72 -2.02
N ALA A 182 7.52 -9.76 -2.65
CA ALA A 182 6.24 -9.81 -1.94
C ALA A 182 6.05 -11.13 -1.18
N MET A 183 6.42 -12.25 -1.80
CA MET A 183 6.40 -13.56 -1.15
C MET A 183 7.33 -13.58 0.06
N VAL A 184 8.61 -13.23 -0.12
CA VAL A 184 9.62 -13.22 0.96
C VAL A 184 9.23 -12.23 2.06
N GLY A 185 8.83 -11.01 1.70
CA GLY A 185 8.39 -10.01 2.66
C GLY A 185 7.16 -10.43 3.46
N SER A 186 6.21 -11.15 2.85
CA SER A 186 5.04 -11.69 3.54
C SER A 186 5.41 -12.81 4.50
N GLN A 187 6.33 -13.71 4.11
CA GLN A 187 6.84 -14.76 5.00
C GLN A 187 7.56 -14.16 6.22
N ILE A 188 8.38 -13.13 6.01
CA ILE A 188 9.07 -12.40 7.08
C ILE A 188 8.07 -11.72 8.02
N ALA A 189 7.05 -11.04 7.48
CA ALA A 189 6.02 -10.39 8.28
C ALA A 189 5.22 -11.40 9.13
N CYS A 190 4.91 -12.58 8.58
CA CYS A 190 4.29 -13.68 9.30
C CYS A 190 5.17 -14.22 10.43
N ALA A 191 6.46 -14.45 10.16
CA ALA A 191 7.42 -14.91 11.17
C ALA A 191 7.58 -13.88 12.30
N LEU A 192 7.71 -12.59 11.95
CA LEU A 192 7.82 -11.48 12.89
C LEU A 192 6.57 -11.38 13.79
N SER A 193 5.38 -11.45 13.20
CA SER A 193 4.11 -11.42 13.94
C SER A 193 4.01 -12.57 14.96
N LYS A 194 4.35 -13.80 14.55
CA LYS A 194 4.41 -14.97 15.45
C LYS A 194 5.38 -14.74 16.62
N GLN A 195 6.55 -14.16 16.35
CA GLN A 195 7.57 -13.91 17.36
C GLN A 195 7.15 -12.81 18.36
N MET A 196 6.58 -11.71 17.86
CA MET A 196 6.07 -10.62 18.69
C MET A 196 4.92 -11.09 19.60
N ASN A 197 4.00 -11.92 19.08
CA ASN A 197 2.92 -12.50 19.88
C ASN A 197 3.44 -13.45 20.97
N LYS A 198 4.46 -14.27 20.69
CA LYS A 198 5.11 -15.13 21.70
C LYS A 198 5.77 -14.32 22.82
N ARG A 199 6.44 -13.19 22.49
CA ARG A 199 7.05 -12.29 23.48
C ARG A 199 5.99 -11.63 24.37
N ASN A 200 4.88 -11.17 23.79
CA ASN A 200 3.76 -10.59 24.55
C ASN A 200 3.15 -11.62 25.52
N MET A 201 2.94 -12.88 25.09
CA MET A 201 2.45 -13.94 25.99
C MET A 201 3.42 -14.27 27.13
N ARG A 202 4.73 -14.26 26.90
CA ARG A 202 5.73 -14.47 27.97
C ARG A 202 5.80 -13.30 28.96
N GLY A 203 5.62 -12.06 28.49
CA GLY A 203 5.51 -10.88 29.34
C GLY A 203 4.29 -10.92 30.28
N THR A 204 3.14 -11.40 29.79
CA THR A 204 1.91 -11.55 30.59
C THR A 204 2.05 -12.62 31.68
N ILE A 205 2.79 -13.71 31.43
CA ILE A 205 3.01 -14.78 32.43
C ILE A 205 3.91 -14.29 33.57
N HIS A 206 4.89 -13.42 33.31
CA HIS A 206 5.74 -12.84 34.36
C HIS A 206 5.07 -11.73 35.17
N HIS A 207 3.97 -11.14 34.69
CA HIS A 207 3.25 -10.06 35.39
C HIS A 207 2.13 -10.54 36.33
N LEU A 208 1.90 -11.85 36.45
CA LEU A 208 0.95 -12.44 37.40
C LEU A 208 1.50 -12.58 38.84
N GLY A 209 2.68 -12.01 39.13
CA GLY A 209 3.32 -12.06 40.44
C GLY A 209 3.98 -10.74 40.82
N ASN A 210 3.19 -9.68 41.01
CA ASN A 210 3.38 -8.59 41.99
C ASN A 210 2.51 -7.39 41.61
N HIS A 211 1.45 -7.15 42.37
CA HIS A 211 0.85 -5.82 42.48
C HIS A 211 1.70 -4.98 43.45
N PRO A 212 1.96 -3.72 43.09
CA PRO A 212 1.33 -2.67 43.86
C PRO A 212 0.49 -1.75 42.96
N SER A 213 -0.59 -1.27 43.54
CA SER A 213 -1.46 -0.23 43.02
C SER A 213 -0.73 1.11 42.95
N GLU A 214 -0.49 1.64 41.75
CA GLU A 214 -0.32 3.07 41.54
C GLU A 214 -1.15 3.52 40.34
N SER A 215 -2.17 4.29 40.66
CA SER A 215 -2.90 5.18 39.76
C SER A 215 -1.94 6.21 39.16
N GLN A 216 -1.85 6.29 37.83
CA GLN A 216 -1.39 7.51 37.17
C GLN A 216 -2.15 7.72 35.87
N GLU A 217 -3.11 8.64 35.97
CA GLU A 217 -3.51 9.52 34.89
C GLU A 217 -2.26 10.18 34.28
N ALA A 218 -2.09 10.06 32.96
CA ALA A 218 -1.25 10.96 32.19
C ALA A 218 -2.07 11.46 31.00
N CYS A 219 -2.93 12.43 31.31
CA CYS A 219 -3.63 13.22 30.31
C CYS A 219 -2.68 14.27 29.70
N SER A 220 -2.70 14.33 28.37
CA SER A 220 -2.51 15.51 27.52
C SER A 220 -1.29 16.41 27.74
N LYS A 221 -0.46 16.51 26.70
CA LYS A 221 0.08 17.78 26.19
C LYS A 221 0.59 17.56 24.76
N PHE A 222 -0.33 17.48 23.80
CA PHE A 222 -0.02 17.86 22.43
C PHE A 222 -0.70 19.20 22.15
N SER A 223 0.15 20.18 21.88
CA SER A 223 -0.18 21.57 21.60
C SER A 223 -1.20 21.67 20.47
N SER A 224 -2.19 22.53 20.69
CA SER A 224 -3.22 22.91 19.72
C SER A 224 -2.62 23.53 18.46
N THR A 225 -2.74 22.84 17.34
CA THR A 225 -2.68 23.45 16.01
C THR A 225 -3.68 22.72 15.12
N THR A 226 -4.82 23.37 14.88
CA THR A 226 -5.88 23.08 13.90
C THR A 226 -6.34 21.62 13.84
N THR A 227 -7.51 21.32 14.43
CA THR A 227 -8.21 20.05 14.20
C THR A 227 -8.55 19.94 12.71
N HIS A 228 -7.68 19.30 11.94
CA HIS A 228 -7.96 18.91 10.56
C HIS A 228 -9.03 17.83 10.61
N ILE A 229 -10.30 18.24 10.50
CA ILE A 229 -11.43 17.32 10.39
C ILE A 229 -11.38 16.76 8.97
N SER A 230 -10.86 15.55 8.83
CA SER A 230 -11.07 14.76 7.63
C SER A 230 -12.40 14.03 7.78
N LEU A 231 -13.27 14.14 6.80
CA LEU A 231 -14.53 13.39 6.77
C LEU A 231 -14.39 12.23 5.78
N VAL A 232 -14.78 11.03 6.21
CA VAL A 232 -14.74 9.85 5.36
C VAL A 232 -16.17 9.33 5.20
N ILE A 233 -16.79 9.57 4.05
CA ILE A 233 -18.13 9.05 3.71
C ILE A 233 -17.93 7.89 2.76
N ARG A 234 -17.83 6.69 3.32
CA ARG A 234 -17.35 5.56 2.55
C ARG A 234 -17.81 4.22 3.10
N ASN A 235 -17.55 3.17 2.34
CA ASN A 235 -17.94 1.81 2.69
C ASN A 235 -17.14 1.23 3.85
N CYS A 236 -17.85 0.48 4.70
CA CYS A 236 -17.29 -0.51 5.59
C CYS A 236 -17.85 -1.88 5.21
N LYS A 237 -17.04 -2.94 5.29
CA LYS A 237 -17.51 -4.30 5.05
C LYS A 237 -16.81 -5.33 5.93
N ASN A 238 -17.54 -6.35 6.32
CA ASN A 238 -16.96 -7.61 6.76
C ASN A 238 -16.41 -8.35 5.53
N THR A 239 -15.26 -9.01 5.63
CA THR A 239 -14.66 -9.74 4.52
C THR A 239 -14.26 -11.14 4.95
N PHE A 240 -14.76 -12.14 4.24
CA PHE A 240 -14.33 -13.53 4.34
C PHE A 240 -13.34 -13.81 3.22
N HIS A 241 -12.18 -14.36 3.58
CA HIS A 241 -11.18 -14.90 2.67
C HIS A 241 -11.26 -16.42 2.78
N CYS A 242 -11.74 -17.06 1.71
CA CYS A 242 -11.88 -18.50 1.61
C CYS A 242 -10.73 -19.04 0.76
N PHE A 243 -9.80 -19.76 1.37
CA PHE A 243 -8.67 -20.37 0.68
C PHE A 243 -9.01 -21.80 0.31
N VAL A 244 -8.99 -22.13 -0.97
CA VAL A 244 -9.19 -23.51 -1.47
C VAL A 244 -7.84 -24.18 -1.69
N LEU A 245 -7.77 -25.49 -1.46
CA LEU A 245 -6.52 -26.27 -1.53
C LEU A 245 -6.13 -26.70 -2.96
N PHE A 246 -6.64 -26.03 -3.98
CA PHE A 246 -6.35 -26.34 -5.39
C PHE A 246 -6.70 -25.17 -6.30
N ASP A 247 -6.06 -25.08 -7.46
CA ASP A 247 -6.22 -23.97 -8.41
C ASP A 247 -7.56 -23.94 -9.15
N PHE A 248 -8.25 -25.07 -9.22
CA PHE A 248 -9.52 -25.21 -9.95
C PHE A 248 -10.66 -25.61 -9.01
N PRO A 249 -11.26 -24.65 -8.27
CA PRO A 249 -12.42 -24.94 -7.44
C PRO A 249 -13.54 -25.56 -8.27
N GLN A 250 -14.12 -26.66 -7.78
CA GLN A 250 -15.22 -27.34 -8.46
C GLN A 250 -16.53 -26.61 -8.14
N PHE A 251 -17.16 -26.09 -9.19
CA PHE A 251 -18.45 -25.39 -9.08
C PHE A 251 -19.58 -26.37 -8.74
N GLY A 252 -20.53 -25.92 -7.91
CA GLY A 252 -21.71 -26.69 -7.53
C GLY A 252 -21.50 -27.73 -6.42
N GLN A 253 -20.33 -27.76 -5.78
CA GLN A 253 -20.02 -28.68 -4.68
C GLN A 253 -19.19 -28.03 -3.56
N THR A 254 -18.98 -28.76 -2.46
CA THR A 254 -18.12 -28.32 -1.35
C THR A 254 -16.65 -28.55 -1.70
N ASN A 255 -15.83 -27.51 -1.54
CA ASN A 255 -14.38 -27.57 -1.77
C ASN A 255 -13.67 -27.53 -0.41
N PRO A 256 -12.71 -28.44 -0.12
CA PRO A 256 -11.93 -28.36 1.11
C PRO A 256 -11.03 -27.13 1.09
N GLY A 257 -10.91 -26.48 2.24
CA GLY A 257 -10.25 -25.19 2.36
C GLY A 257 -10.24 -24.65 3.78
N SER A 258 -9.77 -23.42 3.93
CA SER A 258 -9.80 -22.66 5.18
C SER A 258 -10.48 -21.31 4.97
N VAL A 259 -11.09 -20.77 6.03
CA VAL A 259 -11.75 -19.47 5.99
C VAL A 259 -11.11 -18.56 7.03
N CYS A 260 -10.72 -17.37 6.60
CA CYS A 260 -10.25 -16.28 7.45
C CYS A 260 -11.21 -15.11 7.34
N GLN A 261 -11.44 -14.40 8.45
CA GLN A 261 -12.27 -13.20 8.48
C GLN A 261 -11.41 -11.97 8.72
N SER A 262 -11.66 -10.92 7.96
CA SER A 262 -11.04 -9.61 8.09
C SER A 262 -12.11 -8.51 7.99
N PHE A 263 -11.77 -7.29 8.42
CA PHE A 263 -12.68 -6.15 8.33
C PHE A 263 -12.09 -5.14 7.34
N GLY A 264 -12.79 -4.95 6.24
CA GLY A 264 -12.33 -4.18 5.10
C GLY A 264 -13.28 -3.05 4.75
N GLY A 265 -13.20 -2.63 3.49
CA GLY A 265 -13.89 -1.46 2.97
C GLY A 265 -12.90 -0.33 2.80
N VAL A 266 -12.90 0.23 1.59
CA VAL A 266 -11.95 1.29 1.23
C VAL A 266 -12.13 2.50 2.15
N GLY A 267 -13.37 2.81 2.51
CA GLY A 267 -13.70 3.76 3.56
C GLY A 267 -13.06 3.52 4.90
N ARG A 268 -13.36 2.36 5.47
CA ARG A 268 -12.79 1.93 6.74
C ARG A 268 -11.27 2.00 6.71
N ASN A 269 -10.63 1.54 5.63
CA ASN A 269 -9.18 1.54 5.48
C ASN A 269 -8.58 2.96 5.49
N ILE A 270 -9.22 3.93 4.84
CA ILE A 270 -8.78 5.34 4.89
C ILE A 270 -8.97 5.90 6.29
N ALA A 271 -10.13 5.69 6.91
CA ALA A 271 -10.40 6.18 8.27
C ALA A 271 -9.43 5.58 9.30
N ASP A 272 -9.15 4.28 9.20
CA ASP A 272 -8.17 3.54 9.99
C ASP A 272 -6.75 4.10 9.81
N SER A 273 -6.32 4.29 8.56
CA SER A 273 -5.01 4.83 8.25
C SER A 273 -4.83 6.24 8.80
N LEU A 274 -5.80 7.13 8.58
CA LEU A 274 -5.79 8.49 9.12
C LEU A 274 -5.76 8.48 10.67
N SER A 275 -6.53 7.59 11.29
CA SER A 275 -6.56 7.44 12.75
C SER A 275 -5.20 7.02 13.31
N ARG A 276 -4.54 6.05 12.67
CA ARG A 276 -3.19 5.61 13.04
C ARG A 276 -2.12 6.68 12.80
N LEU A 277 -2.32 7.54 11.81
CA LEU A 277 -1.48 8.73 11.57
C LEU A 277 -1.68 9.85 12.60
N GLY A 278 -2.57 9.67 13.58
CA GLY A 278 -2.84 10.62 14.66
C GLY A 278 -3.97 11.60 14.37
N HIS A 279 -4.67 11.46 13.24
CA HIS A 279 -5.87 12.24 12.95
C HIS A 279 -7.11 11.60 13.59
N ARG A 280 -8.23 12.32 13.59
CA ARG A 280 -9.51 11.79 14.10
C ARG A 280 -10.61 12.00 13.07
N PRO A 281 -10.57 11.25 11.94
CA PRO A 281 -11.57 11.42 10.91
C PRO A 281 -12.95 11.02 11.42
N LEU A 282 -13.99 11.78 11.09
CA LEU A 282 -15.36 11.32 11.28
C LEU A 282 -15.68 10.32 10.16
N PHE A 283 -15.98 9.07 10.54
CA PHE A 283 -16.36 8.03 9.60
C PHE A 283 -17.89 7.94 9.50
N ILE A 284 -18.41 8.24 8.30
CA ILE A 284 -19.82 8.13 7.94
C ILE A 284 -19.99 6.89 7.05
N SER A 285 -20.85 5.97 7.49
CA SER A 285 -21.12 4.71 6.79
C SER A 285 -22.46 4.11 7.27
N ALA A 286 -22.79 2.91 6.80
CA ALA A 286 -23.95 2.15 7.27
C ALA A 286 -23.58 0.68 7.50
N ILE A 287 -24.11 0.10 8.58
CA ILE A 287 -23.99 -1.31 8.96
C ILE A 287 -25.35 -1.83 9.45
N GLY A 288 -25.54 -3.15 9.44
CA GLY A 288 -26.74 -3.77 10.00
C GLY A 288 -26.74 -3.76 11.53
N THR A 289 -27.70 -4.45 12.13
CA THR A 289 -27.69 -4.82 13.56
C THR A 289 -27.37 -6.30 13.77
N ASP A 290 -26.66 -6.91 12.82
CA ASP A 290 -26.22 -8.29 12.87
C ASP A 290 -24.90 -8.48 13.63
N SER A 291 -24.51 -9.73 13.88
CA SER A 291 -23.26 -10.05 14.58
C SER A 291 -22.00 -9.57 13.86
N HIS A 292 -22.05 -9.41 12.53
CA HIS A 292 -20.94 -8.84 11.76
C HIS A 292 -20.75 -7.36 12.09
N SER A 293 -21.84 -6.61 12.31
CA SER A 293 -21.80 -5.19 12.70
C SER A 293 -21.02 -4.98 14.00
N ASP A 294 -21.27 -5.82 15.01
CA ASP A 294 -20.59 -5.73 16.30
C ASP A 294 -19.10 -6.03 16.19
N ALA A 295 -18.74 -7.03 15.37
CA ALA A 295 -17.35 -7.40 15.13
C ALA A 295 -16.58 -6.26 14.40
N VAL A 296 -17.20 -5.64 13.40
CA VAL A 296 -16.67 -4.47 12.68
C VAL A 296 -16.45 -3.30 13.63
N LEU A 297 -17.45 -2.95 14.45
CA LEU A 297 -17.34 -1.82 15.40
C LEU A 297 -16.28 -2.08 16.46
N ASN A 298 -16.19 -3.31 16.98
CA ASN A 298 -15.16 -3.69 17.94
C ASN A 298 -13.75 -3.57 17.34
N HIS A 299 -13.58 -3.92 16.06
CA HIS A 299 -12.32 -3.73 15.34
C HIS A 299 -11.99 -2.26 15.08
N CYS A 300 -12.99 -1.40 14.95
CA CYS A 300 -12.86 0.02 14.64
C CYS A 300 -12.92 0.95 15.86
N LYS A 301 -12.69 0.44 17.08
CA LYS A 301 -12.78 1.21 18.35
C LYS A 301 -11.89 2.46 18.40
N HIS A 302 -10.80 2.49 17.64
CA HIS A 302 -9.88 3.63 17.54
C HIS A 302 -10.30 4.67 16.49
N ILE A 303 -11.35 4.40 15.71
CA ILE A 303 -11.91 5.30 14.68
C ILE A 303 -13.13 6.01 15.28
N ASN A 304 -13.35 7.28 14.92
CA ASN A 304 -14.60 7.95 15.28
C ASN A 304 -15.75 7.45 14.39
N THR A 305 -16.48 6.45 14.88
CA THR A 305 -17.62 5.83 14.20
C THR A 305 -18.97 6.46 14.55
N SER A 306 -19.00 7.68 15.11
CA SER A 306 -20.27 8.33 15.49
C SER A 306 -21.18 8.66 14.29
N GLY A 307 -20.65 8.61 13.07
CA GLY A 307 -21.40 8.78 11.82
C GLY A 307 -21.83 7.47 11.16
N VAL A 308 -21.63 6.32 11.81
CA VAL A 308 -22.01 5.02 11.26
C VAL A 308 -23.44 4.68 11.67
N ALA A 309 -24.35 4.62 10.70
CA ALA A 309 -25.73 4.18 10.91
C ALA A 309 -25.80 2.68 11.21
N ARG A 310 -26.60 2.30 12.21
CA ARG A 310 -26.99 0.92 12.48
C ARG A 310 -28.45 0.72 12.09
N LEU A 311 -28.71 -0.18 11.15
CA LEU A 311 -30.03 -0.35 10.53
C LEU A 311 -30.57 -1.76 10.82
N GLU A 312 -31.76 -1.86 11.42
CA GLU A 312 -32.32 -3.13 11.95
C GLU A 312 -32.65 -4.17 10.86
N GLU A 313 -33.18 -3.72 9.72
CA GLU A 313 -33.64 -4.62 8.64
C GLU A 313 -32.61 -4.76 7.51
N GLN A 314 -31.37 -4.33 7.74
CA GLN A 314 -30.30 -4.37 6.74
C GLN A 314 -29.17 -5.30 7.20
N ARG A 315 -28.52 -5.94 6.23
CA ARG A 315 -27.34 -6.79 6.50
C ARG A 315 -26.08 -5.96 6.39
N THR A 316 -25.14 -6.17 7.33
CA THR A 316 -23.81 -5.58 7.24
C THR A 316 -23.13 -6.06 5.96
N ALA A 317 -22.61 -5.10 5.19
CA ALA A 317 -21.92 -5.36 3.94
C ALA A 317 -20.85 -6.45 4.12
N THR A 318 -20.90 -7.48 3.27
CA THR A 318 -20.07 -8.67 3.39
C THR A 318 -19.48 -9.05 2.03
N TYR A 319 -18.16 -9.24 1.97
CA TYR A 319 -17.47 -9.73 0.79
C TYR A 319 -16.86 -11.09 1.04
N CYS A 320 -17.08 -12.06 0.18
CA CYS A 320 -16.42 -13.34 0.18
C CYS A 320 -15.46 -13.42 -1.01
N ALA A 321 -14.17 -13.58 -0.72
CA ALA A 321 -13.11 -13.79 -1.70
C ALA A 321 -12.65 -15.23 -1.66
N VAL A 322 -12.88 -16.00 -2.72
CA VAL A 322 -12.34 -17.35 -2.89
C VAL A 322 -10.97 -17.24 -3.56
N ILE A 323 -9.93 -17.65 -2.84
CA ILE A 323 -8.53 -17.56 -3.26
C ILE A 323 -8.01 -18.98 -3.48
N THR A 324 -7.38 -19.20 -4.64
CA THR A 324 -6.76 -20.48 -5.02
C THR A 324 -5.53 -20.79 -4.17
N GLU A 325 -5.01 -22.01 -4.30
CA GLU A 325 -3.75 -22.40 -3.67
C GLU A 325 -2.57 -21.54 -4.17
N SER A 326 -2.57 -21.17 -5.44
CA SER A 326 -1.63 -20.20 -6.03
C SER A 326 -1.79 -18.75 -5.53
N GLY A 327 -2.81 -18.45 -4.72
CA GLY A 327 -3.06 -17.10 -4.21
C GLY A 327 -3.85 -16.20 -5.16
N GLU A 328 -4.40 -16.73 -6.25
CA GLU A 328 -5.22 -15.99 -7.20
C GLU A 328 -6.67 -15.89 -6.74
N LEU A 329 -7.34 -14.76 -7.01
CA LEU A 329 -8.77 -14.63 -6.76
C LEU A 329 -9.56 -15.43 -7.80
N SER A 330 -10.18 -16.52 -7.36
CA SER A 330 -11.07 -17.34 -8.21
C SER A 330 -12.47 -16.74 -8.32
N LEU A 331 -13.07 -16.33 -7.19
CA LEU A 331 -14.43 -15.80 -7.14
C LEU A 331 -14.55 -14.71 -6.07
N GLY A 332 -15.19 -13.61 -6.41
CA GLY A 332 -15.61 -12.58 -5.46
C GLY A 332 -17.13 -12.48 -5.40
N LEU A 333 -17.70 -12.52 -4.20
CA LEU A 333 -19.13 -12.36 -3.94
C LEU A 333 -19.31 -11.21 -2.95
N GLY A 334 -20.10 -10.19 -3.30
CA GLY A 334 -20.35 -9.04 -2.43
C GLY A 334 -21.84 -8.83 -2.19
N ASP A 335 -22.26 -8.84 -0.93
CA ASP A 335 -23.51 -8.25 -0.45
C ASP A 335 -23.16 -6.85 0.07
N MET A 336 -23.47 -5.81 -0.70
CA MET A 336 -23.03 -4.42 -0.45
C MET A 336 -24.19 -3.42 -0.48
N ASP A 337 -25.43 -3.89 -0.58
CA ASP A 337 -26.61 -3.06 -0.84
C ASP A 337 -26.87 -2.03 0.27
N ILE A 338 -26.41 -2.31 1.49
CA ILE A 338 -26.53 -1.39 2.61
C ILE A 338 -25.85 -0.03 2.36
N HIS A 339 -24.87 0.04 1.45
CA HIS A 339 -24.21 1.31 1.13
C HIS A 339 -25.13 2.28 0.38
N GLU A 340 -26.20 1.80 -0.25
CA GLU A 340 -27.27 2.64 -0.80
C GLU A 340 -28.03 3.42 0.30
N GLN A 341 -27.92 2.98 1.56
CA GLN A 341 -28.53 3.67 2.71
C GLN A 341 -27.70 4.87 3.18
N ILE A 342 -26.50 5.09 2.64
CA ILE A 342 -25.71 6.31 2.86
C ILE A 342 -26.26 7.41 1.95
N THR A 343 -27.52 7.78 2.20
CA THR A 343 -28.29 8.73 1.38
C THR A 343 -27.90 10.17 1.67
N GLU A 344 -28.24 11.08 0.74
CA GLU A 344 -28.17 12.53 0.96
C GLU A 344 -28.85 12.92 2.28
N GLN A 345 -30.05 12.40 2.54
CA GLN A 345 -30.80 12.71 3.75
C GLN A 345 -30.02 12.32 5.02
N TYR A 346 -29.37 11.16 5.03
CA TYR A 346 -28.54 10.74 6.15
C TYR A 346 -27.29 11.61 6.29
N VAL A 347 -26.56 11.83 5.20
CA VAL A 347 -25.31 12.60 5.17
C VAL A 347 -25.53 14.07 5.54
N SER A 348 -26.68 14.66 5.19
CA SER A 348 -27.02 16.05 5.50
C SER A 348 -27.07 16.37 7.01
N GLN A 349 -27.28 15.35 7.85
CA GLN A 349 -27.22 15.50 9.31
C GLN A 349 -25.83 15.91 9.81
N PHE A 350 -24.80 15.69 8.99
CA PHE A 350 -23.41 16.03 9.29
C PHE A 350 -22.92 17.28 8.53
N GLU A 351 -23.82 18.15 8.04
CA GLU A 351 -23.45 19.34 7.25
C GLU A 351 -22.46 20.25 7.99
N LYS A 352 -22.58 20.38 9.33
CA LYS A 352 -21.64 21.18 10.13
C LYS A 352 -20.22 20.60 10.07
N GLN A 353 -20.08 19.29 10.16
CA GLN A 353 -18.80 18.60 10.09
C GLN A 353 -18.24 18.65 8.67
N LEU A 354 -19.10 18.42 7.67
CA LEU A 354 -18.79 18.58 6.24
C LEU A 354 -18.22 19.97 5.96
N SER A 355 -18.96 21.03 6.29
CA SER A 355 -18.58 22.43 6.02
C SER A 355 -17.28 22.87 6.70
N SER A 356 -16.90 22.22 7.81
CA SER A 356 -15.65 22.48 8.54
C SER A 356 -14.49 21.58 8.14
N ALA A 357 -14.71 20.60 7.25
CA ALA A 357 -13.70 19.61 6.91
C ALA A 357 -12.61 20.23 6.01
N CYS A 358 -11.35 19.82 6.23
CA CYS A 358 -10.27 20.20 5.32
C CYS A 358 -10.18 19.29 4.08
N LEU A 359 -10.72 18.07 4.22
CA LEU A 359 -10.78 17.05 3.18
C LEU A 359 -12.00 16.16 3.41
N VAL A 360 -12.75 15.88 2.35
CA VAL A 360 -13.81 14.87 2.34
C VAL A 360 -13.42 13.75 1.38
N CYS A 361 -13.38 12.51 1.88
CA CYS A 361 -13.11 11.33 1.07
C CYS A 361 -14.42 10.61 0.74
N LEU A 362 -14.76 10.54 -0.54
CA LEU A 362 -15.95 9.87 -1.09
C LEU A 362 -15.59 8.51 -1.70
N ASP A 363 -16.43 7.52 -1.49
CA ASP A 363 -16.33 6.17 -2.04
C ASP A 363 -17.36 6.01 -3.16
N GLY A 364 -16.96 5.41 -4.28
CA GLY A 364 -17.85 5.22 -5.43
C GLY A 364 -19.02 4.27 -5.20
N ASN A 365 -19.07 3.55 -4.09
CA ASN A 365 -20.19 2.68 -3.78
C ASN A 365 -21.44 3.42 -3.26
N ILE A 366 -21.33 4.68 -2.82
CA ILE A 366 -22.49 5.43 -2.32
C ILE A 366 -23.40 5.90 -3.48
N PRO A 367 -24.66 6.30 -3.21
CA PRO A 367 -25.58 6.81 -4.23
C PRO A 367 -25.03 8.05 -4.96
N VAL A 368 -25.37 8.21 -6.24
CA VAL A 368 -24.99 9.39 -7.05
C VAL A 368 -25.53 10.67 -6.43
N SER A 369 -26.77 10.66 -5.93
CA SER A 369 -27.36 11.81 -5.23
C SER A 369 -26.55 12.24 -4.02
N THR A 370 -26.00 11.30 -3.26
CA THR A 370 -25.12 11.59 -2.12
C THR A 370 -23.81 12.22 -2.59
N ILE A 371 -23.21 11.69 -3.67
CA ILE A 371 -22.00 12.28 -4.28
C ILE A 371 -22.26 13.73 -4.69
N ASP A 372 -23.38 13.98 -5.38
CA ASP A 372 -23.79 15.30 -5.85
C ASP A 372 -24.01 16.28 -4.67
N TYR A 373 -24.73 15.84 -3.63
CA TYR A 373 -24.95 16.63 -2.42
C TYR A 373 -23.62 17.04 -1.78
N VAL A 374 -22.73 16.07 -1.51
CA VAL A 374 -21.44 16.36 -0.88
C VAL A 374 -20.58 17.29 -1.74
N CYS A 375 -20.56 17.07 -3.06
CA CYS A 375 -19.84 17.95 -3.99
C CYS A 375 -20.41 19.37 -3.99
N SER A 376 -21.73 19.53 -3.88
CA SER A 376 -22.38 20.85 -3.80
C SER A 376 -21.98 21.61 -2.52
N ILE A 377 -21.96 20.91 -1.38
CA ILE A 377 -21.49 21.46 -0.09
C ILE A 377 -20.00 21.79 -0.17
N ALA A 378 -19.20 20.90 -0.74
CA ALA A 378 -17.77 21.12 -0.90
C ALA A 378 -17.46 22.35 -1.76
N LYS A 379 -18.19 22.55 -2.86
CA LYS A 379 -18.09 23.75 -3.69
C LYS A 379 -18.47 25.01 -2.91
N LYS A 380 -19.56 24.97 -2.13
CA LYS A 380 -20.06 26.10 -1.33
C LYS A 380 -19.05 26.56 -0.28
N TYR A 381 -18.34 25.62 0.37
CA TYR A 381 -17.40 25.92 1.46
C TYR A 381 -15.92 25.77 1.04
N ALA A 382 -15.63 25.64 -0.26
CA ALA A 382 -14.30 25.47 -0.82
C ALA A 382 -13.48 24.29 -0.23
N ILE A 383 -14.15 23.18 0.06
CA ILE A 383 -13.54 21.98 0.67
C ILE A 383 -12.87 21.13 -0.40
N ASN A 384 -11.74 20.51 -0.06
CA ASN A 384 -11.12 19.52 -0.94
C ASN A 384 -11.90 18.21 -0.90
N VAL A 385 -12.17 17.63 -2.07
CA VAL A 385 -12.84 16.34 -2.19
C VAL A 385 -11.93 15.33 -2.86
N TRP A 386 -11.75 14.17 -2.22
CA TRP A 386 -11.08 13.01 -2.79
C TRP A 386 -12.11 11.96 -3.15
N TYR A 387 -12.19 11.59 -4.42
CA TYR A 387 -13.03 10.49 -4.88
C TYR A 387 -12.22 9.21 -5.15
N GLU A 388 -12.68 8.09 -4.59
CA GLU A 388 -12.13 6.78 -4.86
C GLU A 388 -13.18 5.91 -5.58
N PRO A 389 -12.93 5.52 -6.82
CA PRO A 389 -13.90 4.79 -7.63
C PRO A 389 -14.17 3.38 -7.14
N THR A 390 -13.16 2.64 -6.62
CA THR A 390 -13.23 1.23 -6.20
C THR A 390 -13.46 0.18 -7.30
N ASP A 391 -14.16 0.52 -8.39
CA ASP A 391 -14.20 -0.25 -9.64
C ASP A 391 -14.62 0.62 -10.84
N SER A 392 -14.56 0.02 -12.03
CA SER A 392 -14.88 0.67 -13.30
C SER A 392 -16.30 1.23 -13.38
N ASP A 393 -17.31 0.53 -12.86
CA ASP A 393 -18.70 0.98 -12.96
C ASP A 393 -18.89 2.23 -12.10
N LYS A 394 -18.33 2.20 -10.89
CA LYS A 394 -18.36 3.30 -9.93
C LYS A 394 -17.49 4.47 -10.35
N ALA A 395 -16.44 4.25 -11.14
CA ALA A 395 -15.59 5.31 -11.67
C ALA A 395 -16.36 6.37 -12.46
N SER A 396 -17.48 5.99 -13.09
CA SER A 396 -18.32 6.88 -13.89
C SER A 396 -19.19 7.83 -13.07
N LYS A 397 -19.56 7.48 -11.83
CA LYS A 397 -20.65 8.13 -11.08
C LYS A 397 -20.55 9.67 -10.99
N PRO A 398 -19.40 10.29 -10.62
CA PRO A 398 -19.31 11.75 -10.54
C PRO A 398 -19.38 12.46 -11.89
N PHE A 399 -19.19 11.73 -12.99
CA PHE A 399 -19.23 12.21 -14.37
C PHE A 399 -20.62 12.07 -15.02
N LEU A 400 -21.56 11.38 -14.35
CA LEU A 400 -22.97 11.36 -14.74
C LEU A 400 -23.67 12.70 -14.45
N SER A 401 -23.05 13.52 -13.61
CA SER A 401 -23.48 14.88 -13.25
C SER A 401 -22.29 15.84 -13.37
N GLU A 402 -22.49 17.09 -12.97
CA GLU A 402 -21.42 18.10 -12.90
C GLU A 402 -20.59 18.01 -11.59
N ALA A 403 -20.81 16.99 -10.76
CA ALA A 403 -20.13 16.82 -9.47
C ALA A 403 -18.61 16.69 -9.61
N TRP A 404 -18.13 16.05 -10.68
CA TRP A 404 -16.69 15.89 -10.94
C TRP A 404 -15.90 17.21 -10.92
N LYS A 405 -16.53 18.34 -11.28
CA LYS A 405 -15.91 19.68 -11.25
C LYS A 405 -15.55 20.16 -9.84
N SER A 406 -16.12 19.54 -8.81
CA SER A 406 -15.84 19.86 -7.40
C SER A 406 -14.80 18.91 -6.79
N LEU A 407 -14.37 17.88 -7.53
CA LEU A 407 -13.36 16.94 -7.08
C LEU A 407 -11.97 17.58 -7.15
N SER A 408 -11.21 17.43 -6.08
CA SER A 408 -9.82 17.91 -5.99
C SER A 408 -8.81 16.81 -6.31
N TYR A 409 -9.13 15.58 -5.89
CA TYR A 409 -8.29 14.41 -6.05
C TYR A 409 -9.10 13.20 -6.55
N LEU A 410 -8.50 12.40 -7.41
CA LEU A 410 -8.97 11.08 -7.82
C LEU A 410 -7.85 10.07 -7.64
N SER A 411 -8.16 8.83 -7.29
CA SER A 411 -7.18 7.72 -7.19
C SER A 411 -7.53 6.49 -8.03
N PRO A 412 -7.91 6.62 -9.32
CA PRO A 412 -8.28 5.48 -10.15
C PRO A 412 -7.09 4.58 -10.45
N ASN A 413 -7.34 3.28 -10.64
CA ASN A 413 -6.45 2.44 -11.44
C ASN A 413 -6.60 2.75 -12.95
N LEU A 414 -5.77 2.12 -13.79
CA LEU A 414 -5.78 2.39 -15.23
C LEU A 414 -7.14 2.08 -15.88
N ALA A 415 -7.81 1.00 -15.49
CA ALA A 415 -9.10 0.62 -16.06
C ALA A 415 -10.19 1.64 -15.68
N GLU A 416 -10.21 2.07 -14.42
CA GLU A 416 -11.12 3.11 -13.92
C GLU A 416 -10.87 4.45 -14.61
N LEU A 417 -9.60 4.84 -14.80
CA LEU A 417 -9.24 6.07 -15.51
C LEU A 417 -9.71 6.03 -16.97
N CYS A 418 -9.56 4.90 -17.64
CA CYS A 418 -10.08 4.71 -18.99
C CYS A 418 -11.61 4.86 -19.02
N THR A 419 -12.33 4.35 -18.01
CA THR A 419 -13.77 4.56 -17.90
C THR A 419 -14.12 6.03 -17.70
N MET A 420 -13.37 6.76 -16.88
CA MET A 420 -13.57 8.20 -16.69
C MET A 420 -13.35 8.97 -18.01
N ASN A 421 -12.27 8.68 -18.75
CA ASN A 421 -11.99 9.33 -20.03
C ASN A 421 -13.10 9.07 -21.07
N LYS A 422 -13.63 7.84 -21.14
CA LYS A 422 -14.75 7.50 -22.01
C LYS A 422 -16.01 8.32 -21.67
N ASN A 423 -16.32 8.50 -20.38
CA ASN A 423 -17.44 9.33 -19.94
C ASN A 423 -17.26 10.81 -20.32
N LEU A 424 -16.02 11.30 -20.35
CA LEU A 424 -15.69 12.66 -20.78
C LEU A 424 -15.59 12.82 -22.31
N GLY A 425 -15.78 11.76 -23.10
CA GLY A 425 -15.59 11.79 -24.55
C GLY A 425 -14.14 12.00 -24.99
N ILE A 426 -13.17 11.75 -24.10
CA ILE A 426 -11.74 11.89 -24.39
C ILE A 426 -11.26 10.64 -25.13
N PRO A 427 -10.48 10.78 -26.23
CA PRO A 427 -9.88 9.65 -26.92
C PRO A 427 -9.11 8.76 -25.93
N THR A 428 -9.59 7.53 -25.78
CA THR A 428 -9.08 6.57 -24.78
C THR A 428 -8.45 5.39 -25.52
N PRO A 429 -7.17 5.05 -25.26
CA PRO A 429 -6.56 3.87 -25.86
C PRO A 429 -7.35 2.61 -25.52
N GLU A 430 -7.46 1.68 -26.47
CA GLU A 430 -7.93 0.34 -26.15
C GLU A 430 -6.92 -0.28 -25.17
N VAL A 431 -7.36 -0.47 -23.93
CA VAL A 431 -6.63 -1.29 -22.98
C VAL A 431 -6.74 -2.72 -23.53
N GLN A 432 -5.72 -3.16 -24.27
CA GLN A 432 -5.58 -4.57 -24.60
C GLN A 432 -5.73 -5.35 -23.30
N THR A 433 -6.42 -6.48 -23.36
CA THR A 433 -6.54 -7.49 -22.31
C THR A 433 -5.16 -8.07 -22.00
N MET A 434 -4.22 -7.23 -21.56
CA MET A 434 -3.10 -7.66 -20.73
C MET A 434 -3.74 -8.39 -19.57
N THR A 435 -3.26 -9.61 -19.33
CA THR A 435 -3.76 -10.53 -18.30
C THR A 435 -4.28 -9.77 -17.09
N ARG A 436 -5.53 -10.05 -16.68
CA ARG A 436 -6.32 -9.32 -15.66
C ARG A 436 -5.55 -8.93 -14.38
N GLN A 437 -4.40 -9.56 -14.10
CA GLN A 437 -3.50 -9.25 -12.99
C GLN A 437 -2.81 -7.88 -13.08
N HIS A 438 -2.50 -7.33 -14.26
CA HIS A 438 -1.59 -6.18 -14.35
C HIS A 438 -2.27 -4.80 -14.23
N LEU A 439 -3.55 -4.68 -14.60
CA LEU A 439 -4.24 -3.38 -14.67
C LEU A 439 -4.69 -2.84 -13.31
N HIS A 440 -4.83 -3.70 -12.30
CA HIS A 440 -5.29 -3.32 -10.97
C HIS A 440 -4.19 -2.76 -10.06
N GLN A 441 -2.92 -2.80 -10.46
CA GLN A 441 -1.79 -2.48 -9.56
C GLN A 441 -1.26 -1.04 -9.65
N ILE A 442 -1.60 -0.28 -10.69
CA ILE A 442 -1.17 1.12 -10.82
C ILE A 442 -2.30 2.04 -10.37
N MET A 443 -2.27 2.44 -9.10
CA MET A 443 -3.12 3.51 -8.59
C MET A 443 -2.55 4.86 -9.06
N ILE A 444 -3.36 5.63 -9.77
CA ILE A 444 -3.00 6.92 -10.37
C ILE A 444 -3.61 8.02 -9.51
N LEU A 445 -2.78 8.83 -8.85
CA LEU A 445 -3.27 10.03 -8.16
C LEU A 445 -3.38 11.19 -9.17
N ILE A 446 -4.60 11.69 -9.38
CA ILE A 446 -4.88 12.83 -10.25
C ILE A 446 -5.30 14.01 -9.40
N TYR A 447 -4.61 15.14 -9.58
CA TYR A 447 -4.99 16.43 -9.01
C TYR A 447 -5.73 17.24 -10.06
N LEU A 448 -6.98 17.63 -9.78
CA LEU A 448 -7.88 18.27 -10.75
C LEU A 448 -8.00 19.79 -10.58
N LYS A 449 -7.46 20.37 -9.50
CA LYS A 449 -7.54 21.82 -9.29
C LYS A 449 -6.51 22.56 -10.13
N SER A 450 -7.02 23.34 -11.09
CA SER A 450 -6.29 24.41 -11.80
C SER A 450 -5.96 25.58 -10.88
#